data_AF-A0A0U1L0V4-F1
#
_entry.id   AF-A0A0U1L0V4-F1
#
_cell.length_a   1.000
_cell.length_b   1.000
_cell.length_c   1.000
_cell.angle_alpha   90.00
_cell.angle_beta   90.00
_cell.angle_gamma   90.00
#
_symmetry.space_group_name_H-M   'P 1'
#
loop_
_entity.id
_entity.type
_entity.pdbx_description
1 polymer ?
#
loop_
_entity_poly.entity_id
_entity_poly.type
_entity_poly.pdbx_seq_one_letter_code
_entity_poly.pdbx_strand_id
1 'polypeptide(L)'
;MELDELKQFLKVDGTDLDVVLTGYQAAAEAYLLNTGIAKDYTNALYKTLVTIFCGVLLENPTLLEVKGGIDSIGITFNALVAQLRLSQVTT
;
A
#
# COMPACT_ATOMS: atom_id res chain seq x y z
N MET A 1 -3.61 8.82 -4.86
CA MET A 1 -4.71 9.18 -3.99
C MET A 1 -4.20 10.34 -3.18
N GLU A 2 -5.09 11.27 -2.89
CA GLU A 2 -4.72 12.37 -2.00
C GLU A 2 -4.48 11.83 -0.60
N LEU A 3 -3.64 12.50 0.19
CA LEU A 3 -3.32 12.07 1.55
C LEU A 3 -4.58 11.97 2.43
N ASP A 4 -5.53 12.89 2.25
CA ASP A 4 -6.80 12.86 2.97
C ASP A 4 -7.66 11.62 2.62
N GLU A 5 -7.60 11.15 1.37
CA GLU A 5 -8.27 9.90 0.96
C GLU A 5 -7.61 8.69 1.67
N LEU A 6 -6.27 8.64 1.70
CA LEU A 6 -5.53 7.60 2.41
C LEU A 6 -5.85 7.58 3.91
N LYS A 7 -5.89 8.76 4.54
CA LYS A 7 -6.23 8.92 5.96
C LYS A 7 -7.64 8.41 6.27
N GLN A 8 -8.62 8.70 5.40
CA GLN A 8 -9.98 8.17 5.56
C GLN A 8 -10.01 6.63 5.52
N PHE A 9 -9.28 6.01 4.60
CA PHE A 9 -9.19 4.55 4.55
C PHE A 9 -8.56 3.95 5.82
N LEU A 10 -7.52 4.60 6.35
CA LEU A 10 -6.78 4.14 7.52
C LEU A 10 -7.41 4.59 8.85
N LYS A 11 -8.49 5.37 8.81
CA LYS A 11 -9.14 5.98 9.99
C LYS A 11 -8.15 6.79 10.84
N VAL A 12 -7.27 7.52 10.17
CA VAL A 12 -6.30 8.43 10.81
C VAL A 12 -6.88 9.83 10.79
N ASP A 13 -6.99 10.44 11.97
CA ASP A 13 -7.45 11.81 12.15
C ASP A 13 -6.27 12.76 12.38
N GLY A 14 -6.48 14.05 12.07
CA GLY A 14 -5.47 15.10 12.26
C GLY A 14 -4.32 15.05 11.25
N THR A 15 -3.18 15.62 11.64
CA THR A 15 -2.02 15.86 10.76
C THR A 15 -0.71 15.30 11.32
N ASP A 16 -0.72 14.72 12.52
CA ASP A 16 0.49 14.26 13.22
C ASP A 16 1.24 13.16 12.44
N LEU A 17 0.48 12.39 11.65
CA LEU A 17 1.00 11.29 10.83
C LEU A 17 1.17 11.66 9.36
N ASP A 18 0.93 12.90 8.94
CA ASP A 18 0.94 13.29 7.52
C ASP A 18 2.29 13.00 6.86
N VAL A 19 3.40 13.34 7.54
CA VAL A 19 4.76 13.08 7.03
C VAL A 19 5.04 11.58 6.93
N VAL A 20 4.61 10.81 7.92
CA VAL A 20 4.81 9.35 7.98
C VAL A 20 4.01 8.66 6.86
N LEU A 21 2.72 8.98 6.74
CA LEU A 21 1.84 8.42 5.72
C LEU A 21 2.28 8.81 4.30
N THR A 22 2.76 10.04 4.10
CA THR A 22 3.34 10.45 2.81
C THR A 22 4.55 9.59 2.46
N GLY A 23 5.41 9.30 3.43
CA GLY A 23 6.56 8.41 3.25
C GLY A 23 6.16 6.97 2.92
N TYR A 24 5.18 6.41 3.64
CA TYR A 24 4.68 5.06 3.37
C TYR A 24 3.98 4.95 2.02
N GLN A 25 3.22 5.97 1.65
CA GLN A 25 2.59 6.04 0.33
C GLN A 25 3.65 6.01 -0.78
N ALA A 26 4.70 6.84 -0.67
CA ALA A 26 5.79 6.85 -1.63
C ALA A 26 6.52 5.49 -1.70
N ALA A 27 6.73 4.84 -0.56
CA ALA A 27 7.34 3.50 -0.50
C ALA A 27 6.46 2.44 -1.18
N ALA A 28 5.15 2.48 -0.95
CA ALA A 28 4.18 1.57 -1.58
C ALA A 28 4.16 1.76 -3.11
N GLU A 29 4.12 3.01 -3.58
CA GLU A 29 4.17 3.33 -5.01
C GLU A 29 5.46 2.82 -5.66
N ALA A 30 6.61 3.03 -5.01
CA ALA A 30 7.91 2.54 -5.49
C ALA A 30 7.97 1.01 -5.51
N TYR A 31 7.42 0.34 -4.48
CA TYR A 31 7.32 -1.11 -4.44
C TYR A 31 6.54 -1.63 -5.66
N LEU A 32 5.32 -1.11 -5.89
CA LEU A 32 4.48 -1.53 -7.01
C LEU A 32 5.16 -1.27 -8.36
N LEU A 33 5.80 -0.11 -8.52
CA LEU A 33 6.57 0.22 -9.73
C LEU A 33 7.70 -0.79 -9.99
N ASN A 34 8.47 -1.16 -8.95
CA ASN A 34 9.53 -2.16 -9.06
C ASN A 34 8.98 -3.55 -9.41
N THR A 35 7.71 -3.79 -9.12
CA THR A 35 6.98 -4.99 -9.55
C THR A 35 6.39 -4.87 -10.95
N GLY A 36 6.70 -3.83 -11.73
CA GLY A 36 6.18 -3.65 -13.09
C GLY A 36 4.72 -3.20 -13.16
N ILE A 37 4.16 -2.69 -12.05
CA ILE A 37 2.83 -2.10 -12.01
C ILE A 37 2.96 -0.59 -12.19
N ALA A 38 2.34 -0.04 -13.22
CA ALA A 38 2.29 1.40 -13.43
C ALA A 38 1.42 2.07 -12.36
N LYS A 39 1.86 3.26 -11.91
CA LYS A 39 1.10 4.10 -11.00
C LYS A 39 -0.23 4.50 -11.63
N ASP A 40 -1.33 4.03 -11.06
CA ASP A 40 -2.66 4.32 -11.56
C ASP A 40 -3.66 4.42 -10.41
N TYR A 41 -3.89 5.64 -9.93
CA TYR A 41 -4.88 5.89 -8.89
C TYR A 41 -6.33 5.87 -9.38
N THR A 42 -6.60 5.71 -10.68
CA THR A 42 -7.97 5.47 -11.17
C THR A 42 -8.38 4.01 -10.95
N ASN A 43 -7.40 3.11 -10.83
CA ASN A 43 -7.61 1.71 -10.54
C ASN A 43 -7.84 1.47 -9.03
N ALA A 44 -9.02 0.93 -8.70
CA ALA A 44 -9.42 0.64 -7.32
C ALA A 44 -8.51 -0.39 -6.62
N LEU A 45 -7.94 -1.34 -7.36
CA LEU A 45 -7.02 -2.34 -6.84
C LEU A 45 -5.64 -1.72 -6.52
N TYR A 46 -5.15 -0.81 -7.36
CA TYR A 46 -3.93 -0.04 -7.08
C TYR A 46 -4.09 0.80 -5.81
N LYS A 47 -5.21 1.55 -5.70
CA LYS A 47 -5.54 2.30 -4.46
C LYS A 47 -5.54 1.38 -3.24
N THR A 48 -6.25 0.27 -3.30
CA THR A 48 -6.34 -0.70 -2.20
C THR A 48 -4.97 -1.25 -1.79
N LEU A 49 -4.12 -1.61 -2.75
CA LEU A 49 -2.78 -2.13 -2.45
C LEU A 49 -1.88 -1.09 -1.76
N VAL A 50 -1.92 0.17 -2.21
CA VAL A 50 -1.21 1.27 -1.54
C VAL A 50 -1.71 1.44 -0.11
N THR A 51 -3.03 1.43 0.11
CA THR A 51 -3.65 1.54 1.43
C THR A 51 -3.25 0.39 2.36
N ILE A 52 -3.33 -0.87 1.90
CA ILE A 52 -2.95 -2.05 2.69
C ILE A 52 -1.49 -1.94 3.12
N PHE A 53 -0.61 -1.58 2.18
CA PHE A 53 0.82 -1.43 2.47
C PHE A 53 1.06 -0.37 3.55
N CYS A 54 0.43 0.80 3.43
CA CYS A 54 0.54 1.86 4.43
C CYS A 54 -0.02 1.44 5.79
N GLY A 55 -1.15 0.73 5.82
CA GLY A 55 -1.76 0.21 7.05
C GLY A 55 -0.85 -0.78 7.77
N VAL A 56 -0.26 -1.73 7.04
CA VAL A 56 0.69 -2.70 7.61
C VAL A 56 1.90 -2.01 8.25
N LEU A 57 2.47 -1.01 7.57
CA LEU A 57 3.60 -0.24 8.10
C LEU A 57 3.21 0.64 9.29
N LEU A 58 1.99 1.19 9.29
CA LEU A 58 1.50 2.00 10.39
C LEU A 58 1.22 1.17 11.65
N GLU A 59 0.67 -0.04 11.49
CA GLU A 59 0.44 -0.99 12.58
C GLU A 59 1.75 -1.58 13.13
N ASN A 60 2.80 -1.68 12.29
CA ASN A 60 4.09 -2.28 12.64
C ASN A 60 5.24 -1.29 12.37
N PRO A 61 5.33 -0.17 13.11
CA PRO A 61 6.28 0.91 12.83
C PRO A 61 7.74 0.50 13.05
N THR A 62 7.97 -0.51 13.88
CA THR A 62 9.27 -1.15 14.08
C THR A 62 9.45 -2.29 13.07
N LEU A 63 10.15 -2.02 11.97
CA LEU A 63 10.64 -3.04 11.02
C LEU A 63 11.43 -4.20 11.70
N LEU A 64 11.83 -4.01 12.96
CA LEU A 64 12.55 -4.97 13.81
C LEU A 64 11.65 -6.01 14.50
N GLU A 65 10.33 -5.82 14.53
CA GLU A 65 9.37 -6.71 15.22
C GLU A 65 8.44 -7.46 14.26
N VAL A 66 8.86 -7.64 13.01
CA VAL A 66 8.18 -8.53 12.06
C VAL A 66 8.40 -9.99 12.49
N LYS A 67 7.65 -10.43 13.50
CA LYS A 67 7.50 -11.84 13.89
C LYS A 67 6.03 -12.23 13.78
N GLY A 68 5.69 -12.90 12.66
CA GLY A 68 4.54 -13.80 12.59
C GLY A 68 3.22 -13.25 12.02
N GLY A 69 3.12 -11.96 11.70
CA GLY A 69 1.88 -11.38 11.13
C GLY A 69 1.87 -11.24 9.60
N ILE A 70 3.03 -11.27 8.95
CA ILE A 70 3.16 -10.97 7.50
C ILE A 70 2.82 -12.17 6.62
N ASP A 71 2.78 -13.40 7.12
CA ASP A 71 2.70 -14.56 6.22
C ASP A 71 1.35 -14.67 5.48
N SER A 72 0.23 -14.41 6.15
CA SER A 72 -1.11 -14.46 5.53
C SER A 72 -1.45 -13.21 4.71
N ILE A 73 -1.08 -12.04 5.23
CA ILE A 73 -1.18 -10.76 4.51
C ILE A 73 -0.29 -10.82 3.28
N GLY A 74 0.92 -11.38 3.38
CA GLY A 74 1.88 -11.51 2.31
C GLY A 74 1.36 -12.38 1.17
N ILE A 75 0.72 -13.52 1.45
CA ILE A 75 0.10 -14.36 0.42
C ILE A 75 -1.01 -13.59 -0.32
N THR A 76 -1.93 -12.99 0.43
CA THR A 76 -3.08 -12.26 -0.15
C THR A 76 -2.61 -11.03 -0.93
N PHE A 77 -1.69 -10.25 -0.36
CA PHE A 77 -1.10 -9.08 -0.98
C PHE A 77 -0.37 -9.43 -2.28
N ASN A 78 0.44 -10.49 -2.28
CA ASN A 78 1.12 -10.95 -3.49
C ASN A 78 0.15 -11.40 -4.58
N ALA A 79 -0.96 -12.07 -4.22
CA ALA A 79 -2.00 -12.45 -5.19
C ALA A 79 -2.67 -11.22 -5.82
N LEU A 80 -2.98 -10.20 -5.02
CA LEU A 80 -3.55 -8.93 -5.49
C LEU A 80 -2.57 -8.15 -6.39
N VAL A 81 -1.28 -8.12 -6.02
CA VAL A 81 -0.22 -7.54 -6.86
C VAL A 81 -0.13 -8.26 -8.21
N ALA A 82 -0.16 -9.60 -8.21
CA ALA A 82 -0.15 -10.37 -9.45
C ALA A 82 -1.38 -10.08 -10.33
N GLN A 83 -2.57 -10.03 -9.73
CA GLN A 83 -3.81 -9.69 -10.44
C GLN A 83 -3.75 -8.29 -11.05
N LEU A 84 -3.28 -7.30 -10.30
CA LEU A 84 -3.14 -5.93 -10.79
C LEU A 84 -2.16 -5.87 -11.96
N ARG A 85 -1.01 -6.53 -11.85
CA ARG A 85 -0.04 -6.61 -12.95
C ARG A 85 -0.66 -7.20 -14.21
N LEU A 86 -1.38 -8.31 -14.11
CA LEU A 86 -2.06 -8.92 -15.25
C LEU A 86 -3.10 -7.99 -15.90
N SER A 87 -3.83 -7.21 -15.09
CA SER A 87 -4.81 -6.25 -15.60
C SER A 87 -4.19 -5.10 -16.41
N GLN A 88 -2.92 -4.75 -16.15
CA GLN A 88 -2.20 -3.70 -16.86
C GLN A 88 -1.39 -4.21 -18.06
N VAL A 89 -1.04 -5.50 -18.08
CA VAL A 89 -0.32 -6.14 -19.20
C VAL A 89 -1.24 -6.43 -20.40
N THR A 90 -2.56 -6.32 -20.24
CA THR A 90 -3.51 -6.54 -21.34
C THR A 90 -3.57 -5.32 -22.26
N THR A 91 -2.59 -5.20 -23.17
CA THR A 91 -2.64 -4.38 -24.40
C THR A 91 -1.78 -5.00 -25.48
#